data_AF-A0A090S1R1-F1
#
_entry.id   AF-A0A090S1R1-F1
#
_cell.length_a   1.000
_cell.length_b   1.000
_cell.length_c   1.000
_cell.angle_alpha   90.00
_cell.angle_beta   90.00
_cell.angle_gamma   90.00
#
_symmetry.space_group_name_H-M   'P 1'
#
loop_
_entity.id
_entity.type
_entity.pdbx_description
1 polymer ?
#
loop_
_entity_poly.entity_id
_entity_poly.type
_entity_poly.pdbx_seq_one_letter_code
_entity_poly.pdbx_strand_id
1 'polypeptide(L)'
;MGTVILEKPLTLTSVTVDDDLSEDGENQAVISGATCFTVPTTADQDLKGTTGVTLHNLKFESVEMVGSCGENEDNTDHSRSIINIGKVGDGNTPVYLKNLTFDGASFAESTSAPTAWIYSRGLVNVSESEFSNKTVANTATGILYLNCGSNKINGGSARLGNPTFDNNTVALVADSANIPGVVAGQFDGKQCAAKITNNSFAGFAIEETAQEDTIAAVIDGDTTGTNIISGNTYTDVGSPPPTDPDNDVEALNEAIAAASAGDVITLKADGDYSSGIIALNKAVTLDGGDAATISGSACITVTAPGASVIGVNFNNSAIGAECSTEDSDGRRGAITIEEAASDENAPVILDNLYFDSSAITEDGLYKKSSWVYSAGHVHLSNSDFVNLKSNIQNNAFYTPCNKAANRRGIRLENNNFTIDDSGDKETAAIKIGNSSGGNQTADNCNVYIQGNHFEGYYQDLSAAAGSGKQRVVSIFATDDAVTSENGDVRTDNTFNLR
;
A
#
# COMPACT_ATOMS: atom_id res chain seq x y z
N MET A 1 -6.21 10.56 -26.35
CA MET A 1 -7.53 11.11 -25.95
C MET A 1 -8.53 10.77 -27.04
N GLY A 2 -9.53 9.94 -26.73
CA GLY A 2 -10.58 9.57 -27.69
C GLY A 2 -11.91 9.37 -26.96
N THR A 3 -12.98 9.96 -27.49
CA THR A 3 -14.34 9.73 -27.02
C THR A 3 -15.05 8.80 -27.99
N VAL A 4 -15.60 7.69 -27.47
CA VAL A 4 -16.42 6.77 -28.25
C VAL A 4 -17.87 7.20 -28.10
N ILE A 5 -18.48 7.68 -29.18
CA ILE A 5 -19.86 8.16 -29.20
C ILE A 5 -20.77 7.05 -29.73
N LEU A 6 -21.78 6.67 -28.94
CA LEU A 6 -22.68 5.54 -29.19
C LEU A 6 -24.10 6.04 -29.42
N GLU A 7 -24.46 6.31 -30.67
CA GLU A 7 -25.76 6.93 -31.02
C GLU A 7 -26.83 5.94 -31.50
N LYS A 8 -26.44 4.70 -31.83
CA LYS A 8 -27.30 3.71 -32.49
C LYS A 8 -27.34 2.39 -31.72
N PRO A 9 -28.36 1.55 -31.95
CA PRO A 9 -28.41 0.23 -31.34
C PRO A 9 -27.21 -0.61 -31.77
N LEU A 10 -26.41 -1.07 -30.80
CA LEU A 10 -25.20 -1.85 -31.05
C LEU A 10 -24.78 -2.64 -29.81
N THR A 11 -23.98 -3.68 -30.02
CA THR A 11 -23.24 -4.36 -28.96
C THR A 11 -21.75 -4.23 -29.24
N LEU A 12 -21.01 -3.66 -28.29
CA LEU A 12 -19.56 -3.68 -28.28
C LEU A 12 -19.11 -4.78 -27.31
N THR A 13 -18.34 -5.74 -27.82
CA THR A 13 -17.89 -6.91 -27.05
C THR A 13 -16.49 -7.34 -27.47
N SER A 14 -15.84 -8.11 -26.60
CA SER A 14 -14.54 -8.71 -26.87
C SER A 14 -14.65 -9.95 -27.74
N VAL A 15 -13.65 -10.10 -28.61
CA VAL A 15 -13.40 -11.31 -29.40
C VAL A 15 -12.00 -11.83 -29.09
N THR A 16 -11.80 -13.13 -29.28
CA THR A 16 -10.48 -13.75 -29.19
C THR A 16 -9.60 -13.33 -30.35
N VAL A 17 -8.33 -13.73 -30.33
CA VAL A 17 -7.39 -13.49 -31.43
C VAL A 17 -7.80 -14.16 -32.76
N ASP A 18 -8.73 -15.12 -32.69
CA ASP A 18 -9.27 -15.86 -33.84
C ASP A 18 -10.64 -15.30 -34.30
N ASP A 19 -11.02 -14.10 -33.84
CA ASP A 19 -12.30 -13.41 -34.10
C ASP A 19 -13.56 -14.11 -33.57
N ASP A 20 -13.40 -15.11 -32.68
CA ASP A 20 -14.52 -15.73 -31.98
C ASP A 20 -14.99 -14.86 -30.81
N LEU A 21 -16.30 -14.89 -30.49
CA LEU A 21 -16.81 -14.20 -29.30
C LEU A 21 -16.13 -14.75 -28.05
N SER A 22 -15.57 -13.86 -27.22
CA SER A 22 -14.93 -14.29 -25.99
C SER A 22 -15.97 -14.72 -24.95
N GLU A 23 -15.63 -15.76 -24.18
CA GLU A 23 -16.40 -16.17 -23.01
C GLU A 23 -16.41 -15.07 -21.94
N ASP A 24 -17.48 -15.05 -21.14
CA ASP A 24 -17.69 -14.03 -20.12
C ASP A 24 -16.57 -14.07 -19.06
N GLY A 25 -15.81 -12.98 -18.96
CA GLY A 25 -14.73 -12.82 -17.98
C GLY A 25 -13.37 -13.28 -18.50
N GLU A 26 -13.31 -13.87 -19.70
CA GLU A 26 -12.09 -14.28 -20.37
C GLU A 26 -11.75 -13.36 -21.54
N ASN A 27 -10.46 -13.22 -21.85
CA ASN A 27 -9.92 -12.47 -23.00
C ASN A 27 -10.61 -11.12 -23.28
N GLN A 28 -10.89 -10.36 -22.21
CA GLN A 28 -11.50 -9.05 -22.30
C GLN A 28 -10.58 -8.07 -23.04
N ALA A 29 -11.14 -7.34 -24.00
CA ALA A 29 -10.49 -6.21 -24.63
C ALA A 29 -10.23 -5.13 -23.59
N VAL A 30 -8.95 -4.74 -23.48
CA VAL A 30 -8.50 -3.75 -22.50
C VAL A 30 -8.63 -2.35 -23.08
N ILE A 31 -9.37 -1.50 -22.37
CA ILE A 31 -9.54 -0.09 -22.64
C ILE A 31 -8.68 0.71 -21.65
N SER A 32 -7.71 1.47 -22.17
CA SER A 32 -6.72 2.20 -21.37
C SER A 32 -6.41 3.60 -21.91
N GLY A 33 -5.71 4.40 -21.10
CA GLY A 33 -5.34 5.78 -21.42
C GLY A 33 -6.50 6.78 -21.33
N ALA A 34 -6.32 7.97 -21.91
CA ALA A 34 -7.35 9.01 -21.94
C ALA A 34 -8.52 8.64 -22.87
N THR A 35 -9.55 8.03 -22.31
CA THR A 35 -10.70 7.48 -23.05
C THR A 35 -12.00 7.67 -22.30
N CYS A 36 -13.11 7.80 -23.03
CA CYS A 36 -14.44 7.73 -22.43
C CYS A 36 -15.49 7.26 -23.45
N PHE A 37 -16.53 6.59 -22.96
CA PHE A 37 -17.70 6.17 -23.74
C PHE A 37 -18.87 7.09 -23.44
N THR A 38 -19.57 7.57 -24.45
CA THR A 38 -20.76 8.38 -24.26
C THR A 38 -21.93 7.93 -25.11
N VAL A 39 -23.10 7.82 -24.48
CA VAL A 39 -24.40 7.68 -25.15
C VAL A 39 -25.10 9.05 -25.03
N PRO A 40 -25.05 9.91 -26.06
CA PRO A 40 -25.56 11.27 -25.94
C PRO A 40 -27.10 11.30 -25.89
N THR A 41 -27.70 12.37 -25.32
CA THR A 41 -29.18 12.52 -25.31
C THR A 41 -29.80 12.47 -26.71
N THR A 42 -29.08 12.92 -27.73
CA THR A 42 -29.51 12.87 -29.14
C THR A 42 -29.81 11.44 -29.61
N ALA A 43 -29.22 10.42 -28.98
CA ALA A 43 -29.45 9.01 -29.31
C ALA A 43 -30.84 8.49 -28.88
N ASP A 44 -31.57 9.18 -27.98
CA ASP A 44 -32.81 8.64 -27.39
C ASP A 44 -33.87 8.24 -28.42
N GLN A 45 -34.03 9.01 -29.50
CA GLN A 45 -35.00 8.69 -30.57
C GLN A 45 -34.58 7.47 -31.38
N ASP A 46 -33.29 7.30 -31.64
CA ASP A 46 -32.76 6.19 -32.43
C ASP A 46 -32.74 4.89 -31.61
N LEU A 47 -32.60 4.98 -30.29
CA LEU A 47 -32.61 3.84 -29.38
C LEU A 47 -34.02 3.41 -28.96
N LYS A 48 -35.01 4.30 -29.00
CA LYS A 48 -36.36 4.05 -28.49
C LYS A 48 -37.02 2.78 -29.05
N GLY A 49 -37.34 1.85 -28.16
CA GLY A 49 -38.01 0.59 -28.50
C GLY A 49 -37.14 -0.42 -29.25
N THR A 50 -35.82 -0.20 -29.28
CA THR A 50 -34.82 -1.11 -29.88
C THR A 50 -34.14 -1.97 -28.81
N THR A 51 -33.09 -2.70 -29.20
CA THR A 51 -32.20 -3.43 -28.30
C THR A 51 -31.26 -2.52 -27.49
N GLY A 52 -31.19 -1.22 -27.82
CA GLY A 52 -30.34 -0.27 -27.13
C GLY A 52 -28.85 -0.43 -27.44
N VAL A 53 -28.03 0.20 -26.60
CA VAL A 53 -26.56 0.09 -26.61
C VAL A 53 -26.14 -0.90 -25.54
N THR A 54 -25.26 -1.83 -25.90
CA THR A 54 -24.68 -2.81 -24.97
C THR A 54 -23.16 -2.71 -25.00
N LEU A 55 -22.54 -2.51 -23.83
CA LEU A 55 -21.12 -2.75 -23.59
C LEU A 55 -20.98 -4.06 -22.83
N HIS A 56 -20.22 -5.00 -23.37
CA HIS A 56 -20.15 -6.36 -22.86
C HIS A 56 -18.72 -6.90 -22.80
N ASN A 57 -18.36 -7.57 -21.70
CA ASN A 57 -17.10 -8.30 -21.59
C ASN A 57 -15.86 -7.45 -21.89
N LEU A 58 -15.78 -6.23 -21.33
CA LEU A 58 -14.66 -5.28 -21.55
C LEU A 58 -13.92 -5.04 -20.23
N LYS A 59 -12.59 -4.85 -20.31
CA LYS A 59 -11.76 -4.48 -19.17
C LYS A 59 -11.31 -3.03 -19.27
N PHE A 60 -11.36 -2.29 -18.18
CA PHE A 60 -10.86 -0.92 -18.04
C PHE A 60 -9.66 -0.94 -17.08
N GLU A 61 -8.49 -0.57 -17.58
CA GLU A 61 -7.23 -0.61 -16.84
C GLU A 61 -6.38 0.60 -17.21
N SER A 62 -5.73 1.25 -16.24
CA SER A 62 -4.90 2.44 -16.49
C SER A 62 -5.63 3.54 -17.27
N VAL A 63 -6.90 3.79 -16.94
CA VAL A 63 -7.72 4.82 -17.57
C VAL A 63 -7.36 6.19 -17.01
N GLU A 64 -7.18 7.17 -17.89
CA GLU A 64 -7.10 8.59 -17.53
C GLU A 64 -8.47 9.22 -17.76
N MET A 65 -9.17 9.60 -16.68
CA MET A 65 -10.49 10.21 -16.79
C MET A 65 -10.36 11.58 -17.45
N VAL A 66 -10.93 11.71 -18.65
CA VAL A 66 -10.96 12.97 -19.37
C VAL A 66 -11.75 14.03 -18.60
N GLY A 67 -11.32 15.30 -18.68
CA GLY A 67 -11.95 16.41 -17.95
C GLY A 67 -13.42 16.67 -18.30
N SER A 68 -13.91 16.09 -19.40
CA SER A 68 -15.32 16.01 -19.77
C SER A 68 -15.57 14.82 -20.71
N CYS A 69 -16.58 14.00 -20.41
CA CYS A 69 -17.13 12.98 -21.28
C CYS A 69 -18.55 13.35 -21.72
N GLY A 70 -18.83 13.18 -23.02
CA GLY A 70 -20.01 13.73 -23.70
C GLY A 70 -19.69 15.08 -24.35
N GLU A 71 -20.20 15.33 -25.55
CA GLU A 71 -20.21 16.63 -26.21
C GLU A 71 -21.54 16.82 -26.92
N ASN A 72 -22.28 17.86 -26.55
CA ASN A 72 -23.46 18.32 -27.28
C ASN A 72 -23.42 19.85 -27.31
N GLU A 73 -23.97 20.47 -28.36
CA GLU A 73 -23.98 21.94 -28.57
C GLU A 73 -24.55 22.74 -27.37
N ASP A 74 -25.37 22.11 -26.53
CA ASP A 74 -26.03 22.74 -25.39
C ASP A 74 -25.29 22.57 -24.04
N ASN A 75 -24.11 21.93 -24.01
CA ASN A 75 -23.30 21.73 -22.79
C ASN A 75 -24.05 21.05 -21.63
N THR A 76 -25.14 20.34 -21.91
CA THR A 76 -25.99 19.77 -20.84
C THR A 76 -25.53 18.39 -20.42
N ASP A 77 -24.97 17.55 -21.29
CA ASP A 77 -24.69 16.13 -21.02
C ASP A 77 -23.26 15.81 -20.54
N HIS A 78 -22.46 16.82 -20.20
CA HIS A 78 -21.10 16.57 -19.74
C HIS A 78 -21.09 15.95 -18.34
N SER A 79 -20.32 14.89 -18.19
CA SER A 79 -19.92 14.38 -16.89
C SER A 79 -18.42 14.08 -16.89
N ARG A 80 -17.85 13.88 -15.71
CA ARG A 80 -16.48 13.39 -15.59
C ARG A 80 -16.56 11.92 -15.24
N SER A 81 -16.69 11.10 -16.28
CA SER A 81 -16.87 9.66 -16.15
C SER A 81 -16.14 8.88 -17.23
N ILE A 82 -15.94 7.59 -16.98
CA ILE A 82 -15.44 6.64 -17.99
C ILE A 82 -16.57 6.30 -18.95
N ILE A 83 -17.79 6.12 -18.41
CA ILE A 83 -19.01 5.90 -19.17
C ILE A 83 -20.03 6.98 -18.81
N ASN A 84 -20.44 7.77 -19.80
CA ASN A 84 -21.43 8.84 -19.67
C ASN A 84 -22.71 8.50 -20.45
N ILE A 85 -23.82 8.36 -19.74
CA ILE A 85 -25.14 8.08 -20.33
C ILE A 85 -26.00 9.33 -20.20
N GLY A 86 -26.34 9.95 -21.33
CA GLY A 86 -27.24 11.09 -21.43
C GLY A 86 -28.69 10.74 -21.11
N LYS A 87 -29.63 11.63 -21.46
CA LYS A 87 -31.06 11.45 -21.22
C LYS A 87 -31.69 10.50 -22.25
N VAL A 88 -31.31 9.23 -22.19
CA VAL A 88 -31.83 8.14 -23.02
C VAL A 88 -32.67 7.16 -22.21
N GLY A 89 -33.51 6.36 -22.85
CA GLY A 89 -34.28 5.30 -22.19
C GLY A 89 -35.77 5.26 -22.52
N ASP A 90 -36.20 6.06 -23.50
CA ASP A 90 -37.58 5.98 -23.99
C ASP A 90 -37.92 4.58 -24.52
N GLY A 91 -39.20 4.21 -24.40
CA GLY A 91 -39.66 2.90 -24.83
C GLY A 91 -39.20 1.73 -23.95
N ASN A 92 -38.66 2.02 -22.75
CA ASN A 92 -38.03 1.04 -21.86
C ASN A 92 -36.79 0.38 -22.50
N THR A 93 -35.98 1.13 -23.25
CA THR A 93 -34.72 0.63 -23.83
C THR A 93 -33.52 1.11 -23.02
N PRO A 94 -32.94 0.29 -22.12
CA PRO A 94 -31.76 0.65 -21.34
C PRO A 94 -30.50 0.75 -22.20
N VAL A 95 -29.50 1.42 -21.66
CA VAL A 95 -28.09 1.10 -21.96
C VAL A 95 -27.69 -0.07 -21.06
N TYR A 96 -27.16 -1.13 -21.66
CA TYR A 96 -26.72 -2.33 -20.95
C TYR A 96 -25.20 -2.31 -20.76
N LEU A 97 -24.76 -2.44 -19.52
CA LEU A 97 -23.36 -2.58 -19.11
C LEU A 97 -23.23 -3.95 -18.43
N LYS A 98 -22.71 -4.94 -19.14
CA LYS A 98 -22.70 -6.33 -18.67
C LYS A 98 -21.28 -6.87 -18.63
N ASN A 99 -20.93 -7.55 -17.54
CA ASN A 99 -19.64 -8.22 -17.41
C ASN A 99 -18.45 -7.31 -17.74
N LEU A 100 -18.46 -6.12 -17.16
CA LEU A 100 -17.37 -5.17 -17.28
C LEU A 100 -16.43 -5.32 -16.10
N THR A 101 -15.14 -5.17 -16.31
CA THR A 101 -14.13 -5.18 -15.24
C THR A 101 -13.46 -3.82 -15.18
N PHE A 102 -13.55 -3.15 -14.03
CA PHE A 102 -12.87 -1.89 -13.75
C PHE A 102 -11.82 -2.13 -12.67
N ASP A 103 -10.55 -1.93 -13.00
CA ASP A 103 -9.43 -2.02 -12.06
C ASP A 103 -8.84 -0.62 -11.81
N GLY A 104 -9.22 -0.02 -10.68
CA GLY A 104 -8.88 1.33 -10.31
C GLY A 104 -7.43 1.55 -9.86
N ALA A 105 -6.61 0.51 -9.71
CA ALA A 105 -5.27 0.59 -9.11
C ALA A 105 -4.34 1.60 -9.81
N SER A 106 -4.58 1.86 -11.10
CA SER A 106 -3.79 2.77 -11.93
C SER A 106 -4.65 3.83 -12.65
N PHE A 107 -5.87 4.10 -12.18
CA PHE A 107 -6.69 5.16 -12.76
C PHE A 107 -6.20 6.54 -12.35
N ALA A 108 -6.16 7.48 -13.31
CA ALA A 108 -5.98 8.89 -13.02
C ALA A 108 -7.36 9.58 -12.98
N GLU A 109 -7.90 9.78 -11.78
CA GLU A 109 -9.24 10.33 -11.58
C GLU A 109 -9.25 11.86 -11.35
N SER A 110 -10.32 12.54 -11.80
CA SER A 110 -10.47 14.01 -11.68
C SER A 110 -10.95 14.44 -10.29
N THR A 111 -10.24 15.34 -9.60
CA THR A 111 -10.55 15.78 -8.22
C THR A 111 -11.78 16.70 -8.02
N SER A 112 -12.61 16.94 -9.04
CA SER A 112 -13.81 17.80 -8.89
C SER A 112 -15.13 17.09 -9.20
N ALA A 113 -16.16 17.37 -8.41
CA ALA A 113 -17.49 16.77 -8.48
C ALA A 113 -18.40 17.38 -9.59
N PRO A 114 -19.41 16.62 -10.09
CA PRO A 114 -19.64 15.20 -9.85
C PRO A 114 -18.77 14.33 -10.76
N THR A 115 -18.16 13.32 -10.17
CA THR A 115 -17.35 12.32 -10.86
C THR A 115 -17.87 10.93 -10.51
N ALA A 116 -17.95 10.03 -11.49
CA ALA A 116 -18.24 8.63 -11.25
C ALA A 116 -17.64 7.80 -12.37
N TRP A 117 -17.31 6.52 -12.15
CA TRP A 117 -16.90 5.67 -13.27
C TRP A 117 -18.03 5.53 -14.29
N ILE A 118 -19.25 5.35 -13.79
CA ILE A 118 -20.48 5.34 -14.57
C ILE A 118 -21.37 6.50 -14.10
N TYR A 119 -21.65 7.43 -15.00
CA TYR A 119 -22.61 8.50 -14.78
C TYR A 119 -23.80 8.31 -15.70
N SER A 120 -25.02 8.36 -15.14
CA SER A 120 -26.23 8.23 -15.95
C SER A 120 -27.27 9.30 -15.65
N ARG A 121 -27.88 9.82 -16.72
CA ARG A 121 -29.14 10.57 -16.76
C ARG A 121 -30.25 9.81 -17.48
N GLY A 122 -29.97 8.58 -17.92
CA GLY A 122 -30.87 7.73 -18.68
C GLY A 122 -31.10 6.37 -18.03
N LEU A 123 -31.95 5.56 -18.65
CA LEU A 123 -32.18 4.18 -18.20
C LEU A 123 -30.90 3.36 -18.44
N VAL A 124 -30.35 2.80 -17.36
CA VAL A 124 -29.13 1.99 -17.39
C VAL A 124 -29.32 0.70 -16.60
N ASN A 125 -28.80 -0.41 -17.16
CA ASN A 125 -28.74 -1.69 -16.50
C ASN A 125 -27.26 -2.12 -16.40
N VAL A 126 -26.75 -2.20 -15.18
CA VAL A 126 -25.40 -2.69 -14.88
C VAL A 126 -25.50 -4.04 -14.21
N SER A 127 -24.84 -5.05 -14.78
CA SER A 127 -24.90 -6.40 -14.23
C SER A 127 -23.63 -7.22 -14.42
N GLU A 128 -23.42 -8.19 -13.54
CA GLU A 128 -22.33 -9.17 -13.62
C GLU A 128 -20.94 -8.51 -13.74
N SER A 129 -20.80 -7.26 -13.30
CA SER A 129 -19.58 -6.47 -13.47
C SER A 129 -18.76 -6.42 -12.19
N GLU A 130 -17.44 -6.27 -12.34
CA GLU A 130 -16.49 -6.16 -11.26
C GLU A 130 -15.89 -4.75 -11.22
N PHE A 131 -15.86 -4.18 -10.03
CA PHE A 131 -15.32 -2.87 -9.74
C PHE A 131 -14.34 -3.01 -8.58
N SER A 132 -13.04 -2.99 -8.87
CA SER A 132 -11.99 -3.24 -7.89
C SER A 132 -11.00 -2.08 -7.80
N ASN A 133 -10.25 -2.02 -6.70
CA ASN A 133 -9.11 -1.13 -6.51
C ASN A 133 -9.39 0.38 -6.66
N LYS A 134 -10.61 0.82 -6.35
CA LYS A 134 -10.90 2.27 -6.36
C LYS A 134 -10.16 2.99 -5.22
N THR A 135 -9.38 4.01 -5.56
CA THR A 135 -8.53 4.78 -4.63
C THR A 135 -9.24 5.99 -4.01
N VAL A 136 -8.94 6.28 -2.74
CA VAL A 136 -9.60 7.30 -1.86
C VAL A 136 -9.12 8.74 -1.98
N ALA A 137 -8.13 9.06 -2.83
CA ALA A 137 -7.56 10.41 -2.93
C ALA A 137 -8.52 11.48 -3.49
N ASN A 138 -9.77 11.13 -3.75
CA ASN A 138 -10.74 11.99 -4.42
C ASN A 138 -12.16 11.76 -3.88
N THR A 139 -12.62 12.68 -3.02
CA THR A 139 -13.93 12.61 -2.36
C THR A 139 -15.12 12.86 -3.29
N ALA A 140 -14.88 13.11 -4.58
CA ALA A 140 -15.90 13.47 -5.55
C ALA A 140 -16.35 12.30 -6.46
N THR A 141 -15.71 11.13 -6.39
CA THR A 141 -15.81 10.05 -7.38
C THR A 141 -16.58 8.83 -6.87
N GLY A 142 -17.79 8.53 -7.36
CA GLY A 142 -18.50 7.27 -7.07
C GLY A 142 -18.25 6.15 -8.09
N ILE A 143 -18.77 4.93 -7.87
CA ILE A 143 -18.79 3.87 -8.91
C ILE A 143 -19.90 4.17 -9.92
N LEU A 144 -21.13 4.27 -9.41
CA LEU A 144 -22.32 4.58 -10.20
C LEU A 144 -23.02 5.80 -9.61
N TYR A 145 -23.26 6.80 -10.45
CA TYR A 145 -24.08 7.95 -10.11
C TYR A 145 -25.31 8.03 -11.01
N LEU A 146 -26.50 7.90 -10.40
CA LEU A 146 -27.79 8.07 -11.07
C LEU A 146 -28.33 9.48 -10.83
N ASN A 147 -28.38 10.30 -11.87
CA ASN A 147 -28.97 11.64 -11.81
C ASN A 147 -30.50 11.57 -11.95
N CYS A 148 -31.18 11.38 -10.82
CA CYS A 148 -32.63 11.19 -10.75
C CYS A 148 -33.46 12.47 -10.98
N GLY A 149 -32.75 13.60 -11.17
CA GLY A 149 -33.26 14.82 -11.79
C GLY A 149 -33.80 14.64 -13.19
N SER A 150 -33.31 13.63 -13.89
CA SER A 150 -33.75 13.32 -15.25
C SER A 150 -35.10 12.61 -15.25
N ASN A 151 -36.03 13.11 -16.07
CA ASN A 151 -37.27 12.41 -16.38
C ASN A 151 -37.05 11.06 -17.08
N LYS A 152 -35.85 10.84 -17.62
CA LYS A 152 -35.40 9.58 -18.22
C LYS A 152 -34.77 8.63 -17.20
N ILE A 153 -34.72 8.96 -15.92
CA ILE A 153 -34.36 8.02 -14.84
C ILE A 153 -35.56 7.76 -13.95
N ASN A 154 -36.26 8.81 -13.51
CA ASN A 154 -37.41 8.70 -12.59
C ASN A 154 -38.70 8.17 -13.24
N GLY A 155 -38.64 7.74 -14.50
CA GLY A 155 -39.72 7.07 -15.22
C GLY A 155 -40.75 7.98 -15.91
N GLY A 156 -40.89 9.25 -15.52
CA GLY A 156 -41.97 10.10 -16.06
C GLY A 156 -43.36 9.43 -16.01
N SER A 157 -44.35 9.95 -16.75
CA SER A 157 -45.73 9.45 -16.67
C SER A 157 -46.04 8.16 -17.45
N ALA A 158 -45.06 7.52 -18.09
CA ALA A 158 -45.33 6.40 -19.02
C ALA A 158 -44.27 5.27 -19.09
N ARG A 159 -43.21 5.29 -18.27
CA ARG A 159 -42.17 4.25 -18.30
C ARG A 159 -42.38 3.19 -17.21
N LEU A 160 -42.10 1.93 -17.53
CA LEU A 160 -42.20 0.78 -16.61
C LEU A 160 -40.82 0.26 -16.17
N GLY A 161 -39.76 0.56 -16.93
CA GLY A 161 -38.39 0.16 -16.63
C GLY A 161 -37.77 1.00 -15.51
N ASN A 162 -36.92 0.36 -14.72
CA ASN A 162 -36.15 0.96 -13.63
C ASN A 162 -34.67 0.76 -13.89
N PRO A 163 -33.79 1.71 -13.52
CA PRO A 163 -32.36 1.47 -13.60
C PRO A 163 -31.97 0.32 -12.65
N THR A 164 -31.06 -0.54 -13.08
CA THR A 164 -30.64 -1.72 -12.31
C THR A 164 -29.13 -1.75 -12.09
N PHE A 165 -28.71 -2.13 -10.88
CA PHE A 165 -27.35 -2.49 -10.50
C PHE A 165 -27.44 -3.86 -9.82
N ASP A 166 -27.28 -4.93 -10.58
CA ASP A 166 -27.58 -6.30 -10.14
C ASP A 166 -26.43 -7.28 -10.32
N ASN A 167 -26.16 -8.11 -9.31
CA ASN A 167 -25.14 -9.16 -9.38
C ASN A 167 -23.73 -8.64 -9.72
N ASN A 168 -23.35 -7.48 -9.19
CA ASN A 168 -22.01 -6.91 -9.36
C ASN A 168 -21.16 -7.13 -8.12
N THR A 169 -19.84 -7.08 -8.31
CA THR A 169 -18.85 -7.07 -7.22
C THR A 169 -18.22 -5.69 -7.15
N VAL A 170 -18.23 -5.06 -5.98
CA VAL A 170 -17.63 -3.75 -5.72
C VAL A 170 -16.68 -3.87 -4.54
N ALA A 171 -15.40 -3.63 -4.77
CA ALA A 171 -14.34 -3.71 -3.78
C ALA A 171 -13.48 -2.44 -3.79
N LEU A 172 -13.30 -1.84 -2.61
CA LEU A 172 -12.43 -0.68 -2.40
C LEU A 172 -11.06 -1.12 -1.85
N VAL A 173 -10.03 -0.31 -2.07
CA VAL A 173 -8.72 -0.48 -1.44
C VAL A 173 -8.57 0.56 -0.32
N ALA A 174 -8.45 0.07 0.94
CA ALA A 174 -8.32 0.83 2.19
C ALA A 174 -9.54 1.68 2.65
N ASP A 175 -9.49 2.20 3.89
CA ASP A 175 -10.54 2.97 4.59
C ASP A 175 -11.22 4.02 3.71
N SER A 176 -12.41 3.71 3.24
CA SER A 176 -13.25 4.62 2.46
C SER A 176 -14.11 5.50 3.36
N ALA A 177 -13.48 6.37 4.15
CA ALA A 177 -14.23 7.43 4.82
C ALA A 177 -14.90 8.42 3.82
N ASN A 178 -14.58 8.34 2.51
CA ASN A 178 -14.86 9.39 1.51
C ASN A 178 -15.33 8.96 0.09
N ILE A 179 -15.65 7.69 -0.22
CA ILE A 179 -16.13 7.28 -1.56
C ILE A 179 -17.51 6.59 -1.53
N PRO A 180 -18.55 7.14 -2.19
CA PRO A 180 -19.81 6.42 -2.34
C PRO A 180 -19.68 5.29 -3.38
N GLY A 181 -20.20 4.11 -3.06
CA GLY A 181 -20.28 3.00 -4.02
C GLY A 181 -21.31 3.34 -5.11
N VAL A 182 -22.58 3.20 -4.78
CA VAL A 182 -23.71 3.56 -5.65
C VAL A 182 -24.45 4.76 -5.06
N VAL A 183 -24.63 5.82 -5.86
CA VAL A 183 -25.52 6.94 -5.52
C VAL A 183 -26.81 6.79 -6.32
N ALA A 184 -27.87 6.38 -5.62
CA ALA A 184 -29.20 6.17 -6.18
C ALA A 184 -30.20 7.12 -5.52
N GLY A 185 -30.16 8.38 -5.93
CA GLY A 185 -31.06 9.41 -5.42
C GLY A 185 -30.53 10.78 -5.79
N GLN A 186 -31.43 11.76 -5.91
CA GLN A 186 -31.02 13.16 -5.83
C GLN A 186 -31.59 13.71 -4.52
N PHE A 187 -30.73 14.32 -3.70
CA PHE A 187 -31.07 14.84 -2.36
C PHE A 187 -32.01 16.07 -2.38
N ASP A 188 -32.58 16.38 -3.54
CA ASP A 188 -33.66 17.34 -3.75
C ASP A 188 -35.05 16.68 -3.78
N GLY A 189 -35.17 15.43 -3.32
CA GLY A 189 -36.45 14.72 -3.15
C GLY A 189 -36.95 14.02 -4.42
N LYS A 190 -36.06 13.74 -5.38
CA LYS A 190 -36.42 13.06 -6.63
C LYS A 190 -36.11 11.56 -6.59
N GLN A 191 -37.06 10.79 -7.12
CA GLN A 191 -37.09 9.33 -7.08
C GLN A 191 -36.33 8.73 -8.27
N CYS A 192 -35.60 7.63 -8.06
CA CYS A 192 -34.96 6.88 -9.16
C CYS A 192 -35.72 5.60 -9.50
N ALA A 193 -36.47 5.06 -8.53
CA ALA A 193 -37.01 3.71 -8.54
C ALA A 193 -35.95 2.63 -8.89
N ALA A 194 -34.69 2.86 -8.52
CA ALA A 194 -33.57 2.00 -8.86
C ALA A 194 -33.67 0.64 -8.16
N LYS A 195 -33.18 -0.40 -8.82
CA LYS A 195 -33.03 -1.75 -8.24
C LYS A 195 -31.56 -2.06 -8.03
N ILE A 196 -31.15 -2.15 -6.77
CA ILE A 196 -29.78 -2.47 -6.36
C ILE A 196 -29.83 -3.82 -5.64
N THR A 197 -29.56 -4.89 -6.38
CA THR A 197 -29.82 -6.25 -5.91
C THR A 197 -28.67 -7.22 -6.10
N ASN A 198 -28.55 -8.19 -5.19
CA ASN A 198 -27.59 -9.31 -5.31
C ASN A 198 -26.13 -8.89 -5.51
N ASN A 199 -25.72 -7.70 -5.10
CA ASN A 199 -24.35 -7.24 -5.26
C ASN A 199 -23.50 -7.66 -4.05
N SER A 200 -22.21 -7.86 -4.28
CA SER A 200 -21.21 -8.01 -3.22
C SER A 200 -20.46 -6.70 -3.04
N PHE A 201 -20.59 -6.07 -1.87
CA PHE A 201 -19.87 -4.86 -1.50
C PHE A 201 -18.83 -5.18 -0.43
N ALA A 202 -17.59 -4.79 -0.68
CA ALA A 202 -16.47 -4.95 0.25
C ALA A 202 -15.73 -3.63 0.45
N GLY A 203 -15.36 -3.33 1.70
CA GLY A 203 -14.57 -2.15 2.05
C GLY A 203 -15.36 -0.84 2.26
N PHE A 204 -16.66 -0.94 2.59
CA PHE A 204 -17.51 0.21 2.94
C PHE A 204 -17.85 0.22 4.43
N ALA A 205 -17.62 1.36 5.10
CA ALA A 205 -17.92 1.51 6.54
C ALA A 205 -19.43 1.60 6.85
N ILE A 206 -20.22 2.07 5.89
CA ILE A 206 -21.68 2.15 5.99
C ILE A 206 -22.25 1.38 4.81
N GLU A 207 -23.13 0.43 5.10
CA GLU A 207 -23.80 -0.36 4.06
C GLU A 207 -24.74 0.55 3.25
N GLU A 208 -25.66 1.22 3.93
CA GLU A 208 -26.72 2.01 3.30
C GLU A 208 -26.98 3.31 4.09
N THR A 209 -27.13 4.44 3.40
CA THR A 209 -27.49 5.73 4.00
C THR A 209 -28.40 6.54 3.11
N ALA A 210 -29.20 7.43 3.71
CA ALA A 210 -30.02 8.40 2.97
C ALA A 210 -29.47 9.84 3.01
N GLN A 211 -28.26 10.03 3.56
CA GLN A 211 -27.69 11.36 3.80
C GLN A 211 -26.72 11.77 2.68
N GLU A 212 -26.85 13.01 2.19
CA GLU A 212 -26.09 13.60 1.06
C GLU A 212 -24.58 13.63 1.28
N ASP A 213 -24.15 13.77 2.53
CA ASP A 213 -22.76 13.90 2.93
C ASP A 213 -22.22 12.67 3.67
N THR A 214 -22.94 11.54 3.59
CA THR A 214 -22.49 10.27 4.17
C THR A 214 -22.01 9.36 3.09
N ILE A 215 -20.94 8.63 3.40
CA ILE A 215 -20.31 7.71 2.50
C ILE A 215 -20.77 6.30 2.83
N ALA A 216 -21.32 5.60 1.84
CA ALA A 216 -21.83 4.25 2.01
C ALA A 216 -21.65 3.42 0.73
N ALA A 217 -21.76 2.10 0.86
CA ALA A 217 -21.86 1.21 -0.29
C ALA A 217 -23.04 1.60 -1.19
N VAL A 218 -24.16 2.00 -0.57
CA VAL A 218 -25.31 2.58 -1.26
C VAL A 218 -25.75 3.86 -0.56
N ILE A 219 -25.80 4.97 -1.29
CA ILE A 219 -26.51 6.18 -0.87
C ILE A 219 -27.87 6.23 -1.55
N ASP A 220 -28.91 5.97 -0.76
CA ASP A 220 -30.31 6.04 -1.14
C ASP A 220 -30.87 7.45 -0.84
N GLY A 221 -30.61 8.39 -1.75
CA GLY A 221 -31.17 9.74 -1.65
C GLY A 221 -32.69 9.80 -1.94
N ASP A 222 -33.35 8.68 -2.26
CA ASP A 222 -34.79 8.64 -2.47
C ASP A 222 -35.56 8.58 -1.13
N THR A 223 -35.91 9.74 -0.62
CA THR A 223 -36.72 9.86 0.61
C THR A 223 -38.14 9.29 0.50
N THR A 224 -38.57 8.83 -0.68
CA THR A 224 -39.92 8.30 -0.90
C THR A 224 -39.99 6.77 -0.87
N GLY A 225 -38.85 6.09 -0.81
CA GLY A 225 -38.75 4.63 -0.67
C GLY A 225 -39.16 3.84 -1.92
N THR A 226 -38.97 4.39 -3.12
CA THR A 226 -39.26 3.66 -4.38
C THR A 226 -38.10 2.80 -4.85
N ASN A 227 -36.89 3.08 -4.37
CA ASN A 227 -35.73 2.24 -4.60
C ASN A 227 -35.91 0.86 -3.94
N ILE A 228 -35.42 -0.18 -4.62
CA ILE A 228 -35.41 -1.56 -4.13
C ILE A 228 -33.95 -1.94 -3.89
N ILE A 229 -33.56 -2.01 -2.62
CA ILE A 229 -32.23 -2.41 -2.19
C ILE A 229 -32.40 -3.73 -1.41
N SER A 230 -31.90 -4.84 -1.96
CA SER A 230 -32.15 -6.17 -1.36
C SER A 230 -31.19 -7.25 -1.87
N GLY A 231 -30.90 -8.24 -1.02
CA GLY A 231 -30.06 -9.38 -1.42
C GLY A 231 -28.57 -9.04 -1.60
N ASN A 232 -28.17 -7.82 -1.28
CA ASN A 232 -26.76 -7.42 -1.29
C ASN A 232 -26.04 -8.04 -0.09
N THR A 233 -24.78 -8.44 -0.30
CA THR A 233 -23.89 -8.89 0.76
C THR A 233 -22.86 -7.81 1.04
N TYR A 234 -22.75 -7.42 2.31
CA TYR A 234 -21.75 -6.47 2.78
C TYR A 234 -20.74 -7.27 3.58
N THR A 235 -19.54 -7.44 3.03
CA THR A 235 -18.44 -8.07 3.76
C THR A 235 -17.57 -6.96 4.30
N ASP A 236 -17.63 -6.78 5.61
CA ASP A 236 -16.66 -5.99 6.34
C ASP A 236 -15.30 -6.69 6.16
N VAL A 237 -14.33 -6.01 5.56
CA VAL A 237 -12.95 -6.43 5.78
C VAL A 237 -12.69 -6.04 7.22
N GLY A 238 -12.67 -7.03 8.12
CA GLY A 238 -12.45 -6.78 9.54
C GLY A 238 -11.35 -5.74 9.69
N SER A 239 -11.66 -4.65 10.40
CA SER A 239 -10.88 -3.43 10.58
C SER A 239 -9.75 -3.27 9.55
N PRO A 240 -9.88 -2.47 8.48
CA PRO A 240 -8.69 -2.03 7.77
C PRO A 240 -7.69 -1.43 8.76
N PRO A 241 -6.39 -1.47 8.43
CA PRO A 241 -5.39 -0.80 9.24
C PRO A 241 -5.79 0.66 9.39
N PRO A 242 -5.90 1.21 10.63
CA PRO A 242 -6.25 2.60 10.80
C PRO A 242 -5.37 3.46 9.90
N THR A 243 -6.00 4.10 8.90
CA THR A 243 -5.31 5.04 8.00
C THR A 243 -4.96 6.36 8.69
N ASP A 244 -5.41 6.50 9.94
CA ASP A 244 -4.89 7.44 10.92
C ASP A 244 -4.72 6.69 12.24
N PRO A 245 -3.53 6.15 12.54
CA PRO A 245 -3.27 5.73 13.90
C PRO A 245 -3.41 6.98 14.78
N ASP A 246 -4.04 6.86 15.96
CA ASP A 246 -3.54 7.66 17.09
C ASP A 246 -2.03 7.55 16.99
N ASN A 247 -1.33 8.67 16.77
CA ASN A 247 -0.10 8.76 15.97
C ASN A 247 1.09 8.06 16.65
N ASP A 248 0.95 6.82 17.10
CA ASP A 248 1.69 6.13 18.13
C ASP A 248 1.88 4.66 17.76
N VAL A 249 2.57 3.93 18.64
CA VAL A 249 2.94 2.53 18.38
C VAL A 249 1.75 1.58 18.51
N GLU A 250 0.74 1.87 19.33
CA GLU A 250 -0.41 0.98 19.49
C GLU A 250 -1.22 0.94 18.20
N ALA A 251 -1.59 2.09 17.66
CA ALA A 251 -2.39 2.13 16.44
C ALA A 251 -1.56 1.77 15.19
N LEU A 252 -0.23 2.00 15.19
CA LEU A 252 0.65 1.42 14.16
C LEU A 252 0.62 -0.12 14.17
N ASN A 253 0.59 -0.75 15.34
CA ASN A 253 0.49 -2.20 15.43
C ASN A 253 -0.87 -2.73 14.99
N GLU A 254 -1.96 -1.99 15.26
CA GLU A 254 -3.27 -2.30 14.68
C GLU A 254 -3.22 -2.22 13.16
N ALA A 255 -2.50 -1.23 12.61
CA ALA A 255 -2.29 -1.12 11.18
C ALA A 255 -1.51 -2.30 10.60
N ILE A 256 -0.43 -2.73 11.24
CA ILE A 256 0.29 -3.93 10.81
C ILE A 256 -0.60 -5.18 10.91
N ALA A 257 -1.39 -5.29 11.98
CA ALA A 257 -2.27 -6.43 12.21
C ALA A 257 -3.41 -6.55 11.19
N ALA A 258 -3.82 -5.45 10.58
CA ALA A 258 -4.89 -5.43 9.57
C ALA A 258 -4.39 -5.47 8.11
N ALA A 259 -3.15 -5.02 7.86
CA ALA A 259 -2.56 -5.02 6.53
C ALA A 259 -2.40 -6.43 5.91
N SER A 260 -2.51 -6.52 4.59
CA SER A 260 -2.17 -7.70 3.80
C SER A 260 -0.68 -7.74 3.46
N ALA A 261 -0.14 -8.92 3.16
CA ALA A 261 1.23 -9.04 2.69
C ALA A 261 1.42 -8.25 1.38
N GLY A 262 2.48 -7.45 1.31
CA GLY A 262 2.77 -6.54 0.19
C GLY A 262 2.30 -5.09 0.42
N ASP A 263 1.45 -4.85 1.43
CA ASP A 263 0.95 -3.50 1.70
C ASP A 263 2.06 -2.55 2.18
N VAL A 264 1.86 -1.26 1.92
CA VAL A 264 2.72 -0.16 2.39
C VAL A 264 1.96 0.64 3.44
N ILE A 265 2.56 0.82 4.61
CA ILE A 265 2.06 1.63 5.72
C ILE A 265 2.97 2.86 5.85
N THR A 266 2.43 4.03 5.55
CA THR A 266 3.18 5.29 5.67
C THR A 266 3.16 5.79 7.11
N LEU A 267 4.34 6.06 7.67
CA LEU A 267 4.50 6.67 8.99
C LEU A 267 4.44 8.20 8.87
N LYS A 268 3.76 8.87 9.79
CA LYS A 268 3.65 10.33 9.77
C LYS A 268 4.88 10.98 10.41
N ALA A 269 5.31 12.10 9.86
CA ALA A 269 6.43 12.88 10.38
C ALA A 269 6.19 13.41 11.81
N ASP A 270 4.94 13.67 12.17
CA ASP A 270 4.50 14.18 13.47
C ASP A 270 3.94 13.08 14.39
N GLY A 271 4.19 11.80 14.06
CA GLY A 271 3.87 10.67 14.93
C GLY A 271 4.74 10.62 16.20
N ASP A 272 4.13 10.28 17.33
CA ASP A 272 4.75 9.87 18.58
C ASP A 272 5.12 8.37 18.61
N TYR A 273 6.21 8.04 17.92
CA TYR A 273 6.81 6.70 17.99
C TYR A 273 7.92 6.64 19.06
N SER A 274 7.64 7.15 20.26
CA SER A 274 8.66 7.27 21.33
C SER A 274 8.68 6.12 22.35
N SER A 275 7.62 5.31 22.44
CA SER A 275 7.56 4.15 23.34
C SER A 275 6.76 2.98 22.77
N GLY A 276 7.09 1.76 23.18
CA GLY A 276 6.40 0.53 22.77
C GLY A 276 7.14 -0.29 21.71
N ILE A 277 6.57 -1.46 21.39
CA ILE A 277 7.15 -2.40 20.42
C ILE A 277 6.32 -2.37 19.14
N ILE A 278 6.94 -2.02 18.02
CA ILE A 278 6.34 -2.12 16.68
C ILE A 278 6.59 -3.55 16.17
N ALA A 279 5.53 -4.34 16.02
CA ALA A 279 5.59 -5.76 15.70
C ALA A 279 5.37 -6.01 14.20
N LEU A 280 6.44 -6.10 13.43
CA LEU A 280 6.42 -6.48 12.01
C LEU A 280 6.34 -8.00 11.84
N ASN A 281 5.12 -8.52 12.05
CA ASN A 281 4.77 -9.93 11.94
C ASN A 281 4.08 -10.30 10.61
N LYS A 282 4.01 -9.36 9.67
CA LYS A 282 3.55 -9.56 8.29
C LYS A 282 4.56 -8.98 7.31
N ALA A 283 4.58 -9.50 6.08
CA ALA A 283 5.42 -9.02 4.99
C ALA A 283 4.88 -7.69 4.43
N VAL A 284 4.94 -6.63 5.22
CA VAL A 284 4.48 -5.27 4.89
C VAL A 284 5.67 -4.32 4.88
N THR A 285 5.51 -3.16 4.23
CA THR A 285 6.51 -2.09 4.22
C THR A 285 6.10 -0.96 5.16
N LEU A 286 6.95 -0.60 6.12
CA LEU A 286 6.85 0.68 6.81
C LEU A 286 7.65 1.73 6.03
N ASP A 287 6.99 2.77 5.57
CA ASP A 287 7.60 3.86 4.81
C ASP A 287 7.53 5.16 5.61
N GLY A 288 8.68 5.69 6.02
CA GLY A 288 8.79 6.93 6.77
C GLY A 288 8.80 8.21 5.93
N GLY A 289 8.85 8.10 4.59
CA GLY A 289 8.94 9.24 3.68
C GLY A 289 10.09 10.20 3.98
N ASP A 290 11.16 9.70 4.60
CA ASP A 290 12.35 10.42 5.10
C ASP A 290 12.08 11.44 6.22
N ALA A 291 10.89 11.40 6.83
CA ALA A 291 10.46 12.38 7.82
C ALA A 291 10.00 11.78 9.16
N ALA A 292 9.48 10.55 9.16
CA ALA A 292 9.08 9.88 10.40
C ALA A 292 10.28 9.58 11.30
N THR A 293 10.11 9.75 12.61
CA THR A 293 11.16 9.52 13.61
C THR A 293 10.70 8.55 14.69
N ILE A 294 11.43 7.45 14.87
CA ILE A 294 11.32 6.56 16.02
C ILE A 294 12.32 7.03 17.08
N SER A 295 11.83 7.24 18.31
CA SER A 295 12.62 7.85 19.39
C SER A 295 12.38 7.18 20.73
N GLY A 296 12.92 7.75 21.80
CA GLY A 296 12.70 7.25 23.16
C GLY A 296 13.17 5.79 23.33
N SER A 297 12.29 4.93 23.84
CA SER A 297 12.52 3.49 24.01
C SER A 297 11.85 2.61 22.95
N ALA A 298 11.09 3.21 22.02
CA ALA A 298 10.39 2.46 20.99
C ALA A 298 11.34 1.66 20.11
N CYS A 299 10.89 0.51 19.63
CA CYS A 299 11.72 -0.36 18.81
C CYS A 299 10.87 -1.26 17.91
N ILE A 300 11.48 -1.79 16.86
CA ILE A 300 10.85 -2.67 15.88
C ILE A 300 11.30 -4.11 16.14
N THR A 301 10.34 -5.03 16.24
CA THR A 301 10.60 -6.47 16.21
C THR A 301 10.05 -7.06 14.91
N VAL A 302 10.92 -7.68 14.12
CA VAL A 302 10.57 -8.27 12.82
C VAL A 302 10.58 -9.79 12.93
N THR A 303 9.45 -10.42 12.60
CA THR A 303 9.31 -11.88 12.59
C THR A 303 8.82 -12.42 11.25
N ALA A 304 8.35 -11.56 10.34
CA ALA A 304 7.93 -11.94 9.01
C ALA A 304 9.06 -11.75 7.96
N PRO A 305 9.42 -12.80 7.20
CA PRO A 305 10.20 -12.62 5.98
C PRO A 305 9.49 -11.70 4.99
N GLY A 306 10.24 -10.93 4.20
CA GLY A 306 9.73 -9.98 3.21
C GLY A 306 9.19 -8.66 3.78
N ALA A 307 9.20 -8.47 5.11
CA ALA A 307 8.88 -7.19 5.72
C ALA A 307 9.95 -6.14 5.37
N SER A 308 9.56 -4.87 5.28
CA SER A 308 10.46 -3.77 4.90
C SER A 308 10.31 -2.56 5.83
N VAL A 309 11.40 -1.84 6.06
CA VAL A 309 11.43 -0.53 6.73
C VAL A 309 12.27 0.42 5.88
N ILE A 310 11.67 1.51 5.43
CA ILE A 310 12.27 2.42 4.44
C ILE A 310 12.11 3.87 4.91
N GLY A 311 13.16 4.69 4.78
CA GLY A 311 13.05 6.14 4.96
C GLY A 311 12.68 6.58 6.38
N VAL A 312 13.12 5.84 7.41
CA VAL A 312 12.80 6.14 8.82
C VAL A 312 14.03 6.67 9.55
N ASN A 313 13.83 7.74 10.31
CA ASN A 313 14.84 8.28 11.23
C ASN A 313 14.74 7.60 12.60
N PHE A 314 15.87 7.28 13.21
CA PHE A 314 15.99 6.72 14.55
C PHE A 314 16.82 7.66 15.42
N ASN A 315 16.20 8.16 16.49
CA ASN A 315 16.84 9.00 17.51
C ASN A 315 16.44 8.50 18.90
N ASN A 316 16.65 7.22 19.14
CA ASN A 316 16.35 6.57 20.41
C ASN A 316 17.25 7.08 21.53
N SER A 317 16.68 7.26 22.72
CA SER A 317 17.44 7.48 23.96
C SER A 317 17.68 6.18 24.74
N ALA A 318 16.95 5.12 24.41
CA ALA A 318 17.12 3.78 24.97
C ALA A 318 16.93 2.68 23.92
N ILE A 319 17.71 1.60 24.00
CA ILE A 319 17.71 0.49 23.04
C ILE A 319 17.73 -0.86 23.76
N GLY A 320 16.86 -1.78 23.29
CA GLY A 320 16.90 -3.21 23.59
C GLY A 320 16.26 -3.66 24.90
N ALA A 321 15.70 -2.76 25.72
CA ALA A 321 14.96 -3.21 26.91
C ALA A 321 13.68 -3.99 26.54
N GLU A 322 13.01 -3.59 25.45
CA GLU A 322 11.68 -4.07 25.08
C GLU A 322 11.69 -5.04 23.88
N CYS A 323 12.56 -4.84 22.87
CA CYS A 323 12.54 -5.61 21.62
C CYS A 323 13.39 -6.89 21.60
N SER A 324 13.02 -7.89 22.40
CA SER A 324 13.18 -9.33 22.11
C SER A 324 12.73 -10.14 23.33
N THR A 325 12.33 -11.39 23.11
CA THR A 325 12.18 -12.38 24.19
C THR A 325 13.51 -13.02 24.59
N GLU A 326 14.57 -12.90 23.77
CA GLU A 326 15.89 -13.42 24.12
C GLU A 326 16.58 -12.50 25.15
N ASP A 327 16.90 -13.04 26.33
CA ASP A 327 17.51 -12.28 27.44
C ASP A 327 19.06 -12.39 27.49
N SER A 328 19.70 -12.46 26.32
CA SER A 328 21.15 -12.60 26.22
C SER A 328 21.85 -11.34 25.70
N ASP A 329 23.09 -11.13 26.14
CA ASP A 329 23.88 -9.95 25.79
C ASP A 329 23.93 -9.69 24.28
N GLY A 330 23.60 -8.46 23.90
CA GLY A 330 23.71 -7.90 22.55
C GLY A 330 22.64 -8.37 21.57
N ARG A 331 21.77 -9.32 21.93
CA ARG A 331 20.81 -9.93 20.99
C ARG A 331 19.52 -9.13 20.80
N ARG A 332 19.64 -7.81 20.81
CA ARG A 332 18.53 -6.87 20.77
C ARG A 332 18.98 -5.57 20.10
N GLY A 333 18.03 -4.85 19.52
CA GLY A 333 18.28 -3.53 18.99
C GLY A 333 17.09 -2.59 18.93
N ALA A 334 17.28 -1.46 18.25
CA ALA A 334 16.20 -0.56 17.86
C ALA A 334 15.39 -1.21 16.75
N ILE A 335 16.05 -2.04 15.93
CA ILE A 335 15.44 -3.05 15.08
C ILE A 335 16.01 -4.41 15.48
N THR A 336 15.13 -5.34 15.84
CA THR A 336 15.45 -6.74 16.16
C THR A 336 14.79 -7.63 15.12
N ILE A 337 15.60 -8.27 14.28
CA ILE A 337 15.14 -9.24 13.29
C ILE A 337 15.33 -10.65 13.87
N GLU A 338 14.22 -11.32 14.11
CA GLU A 338 14.20 -12.62 14.76
C GLU A 338 14.42 -13.77 13.75
N GLU A 339 14.78 -14.95 14.26
CA GLU A 339 15.06 -16.16 13.48
C GLU A 339 13.87 -16.61 12.58
N ALA A 340 12.65 -16.18 12.92
CA ALA A 340 11.47 -16.45 12.10
C ALA A 340 11.51 -15.76 10.73
N ALA A 341 12.33 -14.71 10.57
CA ALA A 341 12.47 -13.94 9.33
C ALA A 341 13.64 -14.45 8.44
N SER A 342 13.86 -15.77 8.36
CA SER A 342 14.97 -16.40 7.62
C SER A 342 14.55 -17.03 6.27
N ASP A 343 13.83 -16.31 5.41
CA ASP A 343 13.62 -16.73 4.01
C ASP A 343 14.66 -16.08 3.09
N GLU A 344 15.49 -16.88 2.40
CA GLU A 344 16.53 -16.35 1.50
C GLU A 344 15.93 -15.65 0.27
N ASN A 345 14.72 -16.01 -0.15
CA ASN A 345 14.05 -15.41 -1.31
C ASN A 345 13.20 -14.18 -0.94
N ALA A 346 12.99 -13.95 0.36
CA ALA A 346 12.24 -12.82 0.90
C ALA A 346 12.95 -12.29 2.17
N PRO A 347 14.17 -11.72 2.03
CA PRO A 347 14.87 -11.12 3.16
C PRO A 347 14.10 -9.91 3.67
N VAL A 348 14.33 -9.53 4.93
CA VAL A 348 13.87 -8.25 5.46
C VAL A 348 14.64 -7.13 4.76
N ILE A 349 13.95 -6.10 4.29
CA ILE A 349 14.59 -4.95 3.62
C ILE A 349 14.63 -3.77 4.60
N LEU A 350 15.84 -3.26 4.85
CA LEU A 350 16.07 -2.03 5.59
C LEU A 350 16.78 -1.06 4.65
N ASP A 351 16.12 0.02 4.22
CA ASP A 351 16.68 0.91 3.20
C ASP A 351 16.49 2.39 3.55
N ASN A 352 17.47 3.22 3.20
CA ASN A 352 17.41 4.66 3.42
C ASN A 352 17.08 5.04 4.88
N LEU A 353 17.69 4.36 5.85
CA LEU A 353 17.46 4.63 7.27
C LEU A 353 18.52 5.56 7.83
N TYR A 354 18.15 6.43 8.76
CA TYR A 354 19.08 7.34 9.41
C TYR A 354 19.08 7.13 10.93
N PHE A 355 20.19 6.65 11.47
CA PHE A 355 20.38 6.38 12.89
C PHE A 355 21.30 7.43 13.52
N ASP A 356 20.78 8.23 14.45
CA ASP A 356 21.56 9.17 15.25
C ASP A 356 21.68 8.70 16.70
N SER A 357 22.88 8.35 17.13
CA SER A 357 23.15 7.92 18.51
C SER A 357 23.56 9.03 19.47
N SER A 358 23.38 10.29 19.08
CA SER A 358 23.66 11.44 19.94
C SER A 358 22.93 11.36 21.29
N ALA A 359 21.69 10.87 21.30
CA ALA A 359 20.83 10.75 22.48
C ALA A 359 21.12 9.52 23.38
N ILE A 360 21.85 8.51 22.90
CA ILE A 360 22.10 7.28 23.66
C ILE A 360 23.11 7.51 24.80
N THR A 361 22.83 6.95 25.97
CA THR A 361 23.74 6.92 27.13
C THR A 361 24.02 5.49 27.58
N GLU A 362 24.95 5.29 28.52
CA GLU A 362 25.24 3.96 29.08
C GLU A 362 24.00 3.33 29.71
N ASP A 363 23.20 4.12 30.46
CA ASP A 363 21.95 3.66 31.08
C ASP A 363 20.85 3.36 30.05
N GLY A 364 20.93 3.96 28.86
CA GLY A 364 20.00 3.72 27.75
C GLY A 364 20.28 2.43 26.98
N LEU A 365 21.44 1.78 27.16
CA LEU A 365 21.79 0.55 26.44
C LEU A 365 21.56 -0.69 27.27
N TYR A 366 20.50 -1.43 26.95
CA TYR A 366 20.25 -2.71 27.58
C TYR A 366 21.27 -3.76 27.11
N LYS A 367 22.04 -4.35 28.03
CA LYS A 367 22.94 -5.50 27.78
C LYS A 367 23.74 -5.45 26.46
N LYS A 368 24.38 -4.32 26.13
CA LYS A 368 25.21 -4.14 24.91
C LYS A 368 24.42 -4.23 23.59
N SER A 369 23.15 -3.81 23.60
CA SER A 369 22.30 -3.79 22.40
C SER A 369 22.94 -2.98 21.26
N SER A 370 22.61 -3.39 20.03
CA SER A 370 23.06 -2.74 18.80
C SER A 370 21.91 -1.94 18.19
N TRP A 371 22.14 -1.08 17.21
CA TRP A 371 21.02 -0.40 16.52
C TRP A 371 20.17 -1.39 15.73
N VAL A 372 20.81 -2.25 14.96
CA VAL A 372 20.20 -3.37 14.27
C VAL A 372 20.81 -4.67 14.78
N TYR A 373 19.95 -5.55 15.26
CA TYR A 373 20.29 -6.92 15.58
C TYR A 373 19.58 -7.85 14.59
N SER A 374 20.30 -8.82 14.03
CA SER A 374 19.70 -9.84 13.17
C SER A 374 20.09 -11.26 13.53
N ALA A 375 19.07 -12.09 13.78
CA ALA A 375 19.11 -13.53 13.65
C ALA A 375 18.45 -14.02 12.34
N GLY A 376 17.73 -13.17 11.62
CA GLY A 376 17.09 -13.49 10.34
C GLY A 376 17.92 -13.07 9.11
N HIS A 377 17.33 -13.19 7.93
CA HIS A 377 17.90 -12.69 6.67
C HIS A 377 17.52 -11.21 6.48
N VAL A 378 18.51 -10.39 6.12
CA VAL A 378 18.33 -8.94 6.02
C VAL A 378 19.21 -8.33 4.96
N HIS A 379 18.65 -7.42 4.18
CA HIS A 379 19.37 -6.49 3.33
C HIS A 379 19.28 -5.11 3.96
N LEU A 380 20.41 -4.58 4.43
CA LEU A 380 20.53 -3.22 4.94
C LEU A 380 21.31 -2.39 3.91
N SER A 381 20.64 -1.41 3.32
CA SER A 381 21.21 -0.58 2.27
C SER A 381 20.98 0.91 2.45
N ASN A 382 21.87 1.69 1.84
CA ASN A 382 21.75 3.15 1.69
C ASN A 382 21.45 3.89 3.00
N SER A 383 21.90 3.36 4.13
CA SER A 383 21.55 3.87 5.46
C SER A 383 22.75 4.54 6.13
N ASP A 384 22.46 5.53 6.97
CA ASP A 384 23.45 6.33 7.70
C ASP A 384 23.39 6.01 9.20
N PHE A 385 24.55 5.71 9.78
CA PHE A 385 24.73 5.61 11.23
C PHE A 385 25.72 6.68 11.67
N VAL A 386 25.23 7.68 12.40
CA VAL A 386 26.04 8.84 12.80
C VAL A 386 26.15 8.96 14.31
N ASN A 387 27.19 9.67 14.74
CA ASN A 387 27.46 9.95 16.14
C ASN A 387 27.60 8.70 17.02
N LEU A 388 27.99 7.56 16.44
CA LEU A 388 28.23 6.32 17.18
C LEU A 388 29.23 6.58 18.31
N LYS A 389 29.01 5.90 19.44
CA LYS A 389 29.79 6.12 20.66
C LYS A 389 30.68 4.92 20.96
N SER A 390 31.94 5.18 21.31
CA SER A 390 32.95 4.17 21.68
C SER A 390 33.26 4.14 23.17
N ASN A 391 32.76 5.11 23.94
CA ASN A 391 32.81 5.12 25.40
C ASN A 391 31.78 4.16 26.04
N ILE A 392 30.81 3.70 25.25
CA ILE A 392 29.82 2.67 25.53
C ILE A 392 29.85 1.62 24.41
N GLN A 393 29.48 0.37 24.70
CA GLN A 393 29.46 -0.70 23.69
C GLN A 393 28.17 -0.61 22.86
N ASN A 394 28.16 0.25 21.83
CA ASN A 394 27.03 0.53 20.95
C ASN A 394 27.38 0.21 19.50
N ASN A 395 27.09 -1.02 19.04
CA ASN A 395 27.34 -1.39 17.65
C ASN A 395 26.21 -0.90 16.74
N ALA A 396 26.49 -0.63 15.47
CA ALA A 396 25.45 -0.33 14.50
C ALA A 396 24.70 -1.60 14.09
N PHE A 397 25.40 -2.63 13.62
CA PHE A 397 24.82 -3.91 13.22
C PHE A 397 25.46 -5.07 13.99
N TYR A 398 24.65 -6.04 14.43
CA TYR A 398 25.14 -7.27 15.05
C TYR A 398 24.37 -8.52 14.62
N THR A 399 25.11 -9.59 14.27
CA THR A 399 24.55 -10.92 14.05
C THR A 399 25.38 -12.04 14.70
N PRO A 400 24.75 -12.94 15.48
CA PRO A 400 25.40 -14.12 16.03
C PRO A 400 25.24 -15.29 15.05
N CYS A 401 26.26 -15.59 14.25
CA CYS A 401 26.25 -16.72 13.29
C CYS A 401 26.26 -18.14 13.91
N ASN A 402 25.75 -18.30 15.14
CA ASN A 402 25.85 -19.57 15.85
C ASN A 402 24.72 -20.57 15.51
N LYS A 403 23.57 -20.09 15.03
CA LYS A 403 22.40 -20.91 14.64
C LYS A 403 22.32 -21.11 13.13
N ALA A 404 21.72 -22.23 12.70
CA ALA A 404 21.62 -22.61 11.28
C ALA A 404 20.79 -21.64 10.42
N ALA A 405 19.73 -21.06 10.99
CA ALA A 405 18.88 -20.07 10.33
C ALA A 405 19.52 -18.66 10.19
N ASN A 406 20.66 -18.43 10.86
CA ASN A 406 21.45 -17.21 10.76
C ASN A 406 22.60 -17.35 9.73
N ARG A 407 22.72 -18.50 9.07
CA ARG A 407 23.82 -18.83 8.16
C ARG A 407 23.37 -18.53 6.74
N ARG A 408 23.73 -17.34 6.23
CA ARG A 408 23.48 -16.78 4.87
C ARG A 408 22.32 -15.77 4.84
N GLY A 409 22.18 -15.04 3.73
CA GLY A 409 21.08 -14.08 3.51
C GLY A 409 21.24 -12.69 4.16
N ILE A 410 22.43 -12.33 4.65
CA ILE A 410 22.69 -10.97 5.15
C ILE A 410 23.54 -10.19 4.13
N ARG A 411 23.03 -9.02 3.72
CA ARG A 411 23.72 -8.08 2.84
C ARG A 411 23.75 -6.70 3.46
N LEU A 412 24.92 -6.08 3.50
CA LEU A 412 25.15 -4.75 4.03
C LEU A 412 25.81 -3.92 2.91
N GLU A 413 25.03 -3.05 2.27
CA GLU A 413 25.41 -2.42 0.99
C GLU A 413 25.27 -0.89 1.03
N ASN A 414 26.32 -0.16 0.61
CA ASN A 414 26.26 1.30 0.42
C ASN A 414 25.81 2.10 1.66
N ASN A 415 26.10 1.61 2.87
CA ASN A 415 25.79 2.32 4.12
C ASN A 415 26.97 3.18 4.57
N ASN A 416 26.70 4.25 5.32
CA ASN A 416 27.73 5.06 5.96
C ASN A 416 27.72 4.84 7.47
N PHE A 417 28.89 4.60 8.04
CA PHE A 417 29.09 4.42 9.47
C PHE A 417 30.12 5.43 9.98
N THR A 418 29.69 6.35 10.84
CA THR A 418 30.54 7.39 11.42
C THR A 418 30.58 7.29 12.93
N ILE A 419 31.79 7.19 13.47
CA ILE A 419 32.03 7.21 14.92
C ILE A 419 32.82 8.47 15.30
N ASP A 420 32.18 9.38 16.05
CA ASP A 420 32.82 10.61 16.55
C ASP A 420 33.08 10.59 18.06
N ASP A 421 33.70 9.51 18.54
CA ASP A 421 34.05 9.36 19.94
C ASP A 421 35.43 8.71 20.13
N SER A 422 36.10 9.04 21.23
CA SER A 422 37.48 8.65 21.53
C SER A 422 37.61 7.56 22.61
N GLY A 423 36.51 6.88 22.91
CA GLY A 423 36.43 5.79 23.87
C GLY A 423 37.17 4.51 23.44
N ASP A 424 37.04 3.49 24.28
CA ASP A 424 37.81 2.25 24.21
C ASP A 424 36.97 0.98 24.51
N LYS A 425 35.64 1.09 24.44
CA LYS A 425 34.76 -0.07 24.54
C LYS A 425 34.78 -0.86 23.23
N GLU A 426 34.32 -2.10 23.31
CA GLU A 426 34.26 -3.02 22.18
C GLU A 426 33.09 -2.68 21.26
N THR A 427 33.28 -1.62 20.49
CA THR A 427 32.32 -1.05 19.56
C THR A 427 32.74 -1.35 18.14
N ALA A 428 31.80 -1.84 17.33
CA ALA A 428 31.99 -2.00 15.89
C ALA A 428 30.86 -1.36 15.10
N ALA A 429 31.13 -0.92 13.87
CA ALA A 429 30.05 -0.62 12.94
C ALA A 429 29.27 -1.92 12.66
N ILE A 430 29.99 -2.95 12.22
CA ILE A 430 29.42 -4.25 11.90
C ILE A 430 30.09 -5.29 12.79
N LYS A 431 29.30 -6.00 13.58
CA LYS A 431 29.77 -7.11 14.42
C LYS A 431 29.17 -8.43 13.97
N ILE A 432 30.03 -9.40 13.69
CA ILE A 432 29.65 -10.73 13.23
C ILE A 432 30.27 -11.75 14.18
N GLY A 433 29.43 -12.64 14.70
CA GLY A 433 29.85 -13.72 15.60
C GLY A 433 29.30 -13.66 17.01
N ASN A 434 29.87 -14.44 17.93
CA ASN A 434 29.46 -14.45 19.33
C ASN A 434 30.48 -13.73 20.23
N SER A 435 30.07 -13.47 21.48
CA SER A 435 30.90 -12.82 22.51
C SER A 435 32.15 -13.61 22.92
N SER A 436 32.33 -14.84 22.45
CA SER A 436 33.48 -15.71 22.74
C SER A 436 34.41 -15.94 21.53
N GLY A 437 34.21 -15.23 20.41
CA GLY A 437 35.06 -15.35 19.24
C GLY A 437 35.10 -16.77 18.65
N GLY A 438 34.02 -17.54 18.78
CA GLY A 438 33.93 -18.89 18.21
C GLY A 438 34.35 -18.91 16.74
N ASN A 439 34.93 -20.01 16.25
CA ASN A 439 35.42 -20.10 14.88
C ASN A 439 34.29 -19.83 13.88
N GLN A 440 34.33 -18.66 13.26
CA GLN A 440 33.46 -18.28 12.15
C GLN A 440 34.14 -18.70 10.85
N THR A 441 33.41 -19.36 9.97
CA THR A 441 33.82 -19.85 8.65
C THR A 441 32.76 -19.49 7.63
N ALA A 442 33.09 -19.49 6.33
CA ALA A 442 32.13 -19.20 5.27
C ALA A 442 30.88 -20.12 5.30
N ASP A 443 31.05 -21.34 5.80
CA ASP A 443 29.97 -22.32 5.97
C ASP A 443 29.03 -21.99 7.13
N ASN A 444 29.45 -21.15 8.09
CA ASN A 444 28.67 -20.77 9.26
C ASN A 444 28.28 -19.28 9.32
N CYS A 445 29.04 -18.41 8.67
CA CYS A 445 28.75 -17.00 8.42
C CYS A 445 29.06 -16.72 6.95
N ASN A 446 28.15 -16.07 6.21
CA ASN A 446 28.44 -15.60 4.86
C ASN A 446 27.77 -14.24 4.65
N VAL A 447 28.24 -13.24 5.41
CA VAL A 447 27.70 -11.88 5.34
C VAL A 447 28.35 -11.15 4.18
N TYR A 448 27.53 -10.62 3.30
CA TYR A 448 27.98 -9.86 2.14
C TYR A 448 28.09 -8.37 2.50
N ILE A 449 29.28 -7.77 2.33
CA ILE A 449 29.56 -6.38 2.72
C ILE A 449 30.21 -5.64 1.55
N GLN A 450 29.50 -4.69 0.95
CA GLN A 450 29.96 -3.99 -0.26
C GLN A 450 29.60 -2.50 -0.26
N GLY A 451 30.50 -1.65 -0.75
CA GLY A 451 30.22 -0.24 -1.03
C GLY A 451 30.00 0.64 0.20
N ASN A 452 30.22 0.12 1.41
CA ASN A 452 30.01 0.87 2.65
C ASN A 452 31.18 1.84 2.91
N HIS A 453 30.89 2.92 3.61
CA HIS A 453 31.85 3.91 4.08
C HIS A 453 32.01 3.84 5.60
N PHE A 454 33.24 3.73 6.09
CA PHE A 454 33.56 3.72 7.52
C PHE A 454 34.46 4.88 7.87
N GLU A 455 34.02 5.75 8.78
CA GLU A 455 34.72 6.95 9.20
C GLU A 455 34.97 6.94 10.71
N GLY A 456 36.22 7.17 11.11
CA GLY A 456 36.56 7.45 12.50
C GLY A 456 36.90 6.22 13.37
N TYR A 457 36.97 5.01 12.81
CA TYR A 457 37.37 3.80 13.55
C TYR A 457 38.90 3.67 13.64
N TYR A 458 39.42 2.84 14.55
CA TYR A 458 40.88 2.64 14.66
C TYR A 458 41.40 1.46 13.82
N GLN A 459 40.52 0.57 13.39
CA GLN A 459 40.85 -0.58 12.55
C GLN A 459 39.75 -0.80 11.51
N ASP A 460 40.12 -1.34 10.36
CA ASP A 460 39.20 -1.74 9.29
C ASP A 460 38.46 -3.03 9.66
N LEU A 461 39.18 -4.13 9.88
CA LEU A 461 38.64 -5.44 10.18
C LEU A 461 39.50 -6.15 11.23
N SER A 462 38.86 -6.65 12.29
CA SER A 462 39.53 -7.42 13.34
C SER A 462 38.73 -8.65 13.77
N ALA A 463 39.40 -9.79 13.85
CA ALA A 463 38.86 -11.04 14.37
C ALA A 463 38.99 -11.16 15.91
N ALA A 464 39.69 -10.23 16.56
CA ALA A 464 39.95 -10.25 17.99
C ALA A 464 39.61 -8.91 18.64
N ALA A 465 39.01 -8.95 19.84
CA ALA A 465 38.52 -7.75 20.49
C ALA A 465 39.63 -6.73 20.76
N GLY A 466 40.91 -7.13 20.85
CA GLY A 466 42.02 -6.21 21.11
C GLY A 466 42.00 -5.63 22.52
N SER A 467 42.73 -4.52 22.74
CA SER A 467 42.75 -3.81 24.02
C SER A 467 42.81 -2.28 23.82
N GLY A 468 42.24 -1.52 24.76
CA GLY A 468 42.15 -0.07 24.64
C GLY A 468 41.44 0.36 23.36
N LYS A 469 41.99 1.36 22.65
CA LYS A 469 41.41 1.90 21.41
C LYS A 469 41.30 0.89 20.27
N GLN A 470 42.09 -0.19 20.29
CA GLN A 470 42.00 -1.26 19.30
C GLN A 470 40.66 -2.02 19.39
N ARG A 471 39.89 -1.85 20.47
CA ARG A 471 38.56 -2.44 20.60
C ARG A 471 37.49 -1.77 19.73
N VAL A 472 37.81 -0.62 19.13
CA VAL A 472 36.93 0.16 18.28
C VAL A 472 37.30 -0.08 16.82
N VAL A 473 36.48 -0.85 16.11
CA VAL A 473 36.80 -1.38 14.77
C VAL A 473 35.66 -1.13 13.80
N SER A 474 35.94 -1.00 12.51
CA SER A 474 34.87 -0.84 11.53
C SER A 474 34.07 -2.14 11.42
N ILE A 475 34.77 -3.26 11.21
CA ILE A 475 34.17 -4.59 11.13
C ILE A 475 34.84 -5.51 12.15
N PHE A 476 34.02 -6.17 12.97
CA PHE A 476 34.46 -7.23 13.88
C PHE A 476 34.00 -8.59 13.34
N ALA A 477 34.89 -9.32 12.68
CA ALA A 477 34.63 -10.62 12.07
C ALA A 477 35.94 -11.36 11.77
N THR A 478 35.88 -12.67 11.54
CA THR A 478 36.98 -13.37 10.85
C THR A 478 36.89 -13.09 9.35
N ASP A 479 38.01 -13.15 8.62
CA ASP A 479 37.99 -12.95 7.16
C ASP A 479 37.08 -13.99 6.47
N ASP A 480 37.06 -15.24 6.96
CA ASP A 480 36.20 -16.30 6.40
C ASP A 480 34.69 -16.06 6.61
N ALA A 481 34.28 -15.17 7.52
CA ALA A 481 32.87 -14.94 7.86
C ALA A 481 32.17 -13.93 6.95
N VAL A 482 32.96 -13.17 6.19
CA VAL A 482 32.53 -12.04 5.39
C VAL A 482 33.01 -12.21 3.96
N THR A 483 32.24 -11.66 3.02
CA THR A 483 32.57 -11.71 1.60
C THR A 483 32.08 -10.44 0.89
N SER A 484 32.52 -10.24 -0.34
CA SER A 484 32.12 -9.15 -1.23
C SER A 484 32.15 -9.64 -2.69
N GLU A 485 31.74 -8.81 -3.65
CA GLU A 485 31.71 -9.18 -5.08
C GLU A 485 33.08 -9.65 -5.58
N ASN A 486 34.14 -8.98 -5.12
CA ASN A 486 35.52 -9.28 -5.48
C ASN A 486 36.21 -10.25 -4.51
N GLY A 487 35.50 -10.70 -3.47
CA GLY A 487 36.01 -11.62 -2.45
C GLY A 487 36.92 -10.99 -1.39
N ASP A 488 37.11 -9.67 -1.40
CA ASP A 488 37.84 -8.92 -0.37
C ASP A 488 37.07 -7.67 0.07
N VAL A 489 36.52 -7.76 1.27
CA VAL A 489 35.75 -6.69 1.94
C VAL A 489 36.57 -5.40 2.08
N ARG A 490 37.91 -5.47 2.17
CA ARG A 490 38.74 -4.26 2.30
C ARG A 490 38.81 -3.43 1.03
N THR A 491 38.66 -4.07 -0.14
CA THR A 491 38.76 -3.39 -1.44
C THR A 491 37.45 -2.81 -1.92
N ASP A 492 36.34 -3.39 -1.50
CA ASP A 492 34.99 -2.98 -1.94
C ASP A 492 34.34 -1.97 -0.99
N ASN A 493 34.99 -1.61 0.10
CA ASN A 493 34.50 -0.64 1.08
C ASN A 493 35.56 0.44 1.34
N THR A 494 35.11 1.63 1.77
CA THR A 494 36.01 2.76 2.07
C THR A 494 36.26 2.85 3.57
N PHE A 495 37.53 2.86 3.98
CA PHE A 495 37.93 2.95 5.39
C PHE A 495 38.78 4.22 5.64
N ASN A 496 38.20 5.19 6.32
CA ASN A 496 38.87 6.40 6.80
C ASN A 496 39.12 6.27 8.30
N LEU A 497 40.23 5.62 8.65
CA LEU A 497 40.61 5.31 10.04
C LEU A 497 41.25 6.52 10.76
N ARG A 498 41.21 6.52 12.10
CA ARG A 498 41.82 7.52 13.00
C ARG A 498 43.32 7.36 13.20
#